data_AF-A0A6N3ELX2-F1
#
_entry.id   AF-A0A6N3ELX2-F1
#
_cell.length_a   1.000
_cell.length_b   1.000
_cell.length_c   1.000
_cell.angle_alpha   90.00
_cell.angle_beta   90.00
_cell.angle_gamma   90.00
#
_symmetry.space_group_name_H-M   'P 1'
#
loop_
_entity.id
_entity.type
_entity.pdbx_description
1 polymer ?
#
loop_
_entity_poly.entity_id
_entity_poly.type
_entity_poly.pdbx_seq_one_letter_code
_entity_poly.pdbx_strand_id
1 'polypeptide(L)'
;MNTLSTTKKLTISGLCLAMYIVIMMMTQGFAFGQYQVRIATALYGLAALFPFSVLAFGIGNLVSNLLMGGLGPIDAIGGCLVGLMTAGGIAYGKKRGLGNWIVIPFITLVPSLVVPLWLAPILNLPYLLLVTSLLVGQGISAVVSFFIVNGLERYAGTMLGVVQSKKETVKTAEAAAGDEEAILDVNEASRL
;
A
#
# COMPACT_ATOMS: atom_id res chain seq x y z
N MET A 1 -13.24 13.42 6.23
CA MET A 1 -12.00 12.60 6.16
C MET A 1 -11.10 12.99 7.32
N ASN A 2 -11.03 12.17 8.37
CA ASN A 2 -10.28 12.46 9.59
C ASN A 2 -8.81 12.73 9.28
N THR A 3 -8.32 13.90 9.70
CA THR A 3 -6.94 14.35 9.63
C THR A 3 -6.07 13.46 10.52
N LEU A 4 -5.58 12.34 9.97
CA LEU A 4 -4.49 11.59 10.58
C LEU A 4 -3.33 12.56 10.84
N SER A 5 -2.96 12.75 12.11
CA SER A 5 -1.80 13.54 12.53
C SER A 5 -0.56 13.14 11.72
N THR A 6 0.25 14.12 11.33
CA THR A 6 1.47 13.94 10.53
C THR A 6 2.36 12.83 11.10
N THR A 7 2.44 12.71 12.43
CA THR A 7 3.17 11.66 13.13
C THR A 7 2.65 10.25 12.81
N LYS A 8 1.33 10.04 12.81
CA LYS A 8 0.73 8.73 12.49
C LYS A 8 1.00 8.31 11.05
N LYS A 9 0.97 9.25 10.10
CA LYS A 9 1.32 8.98 8.69
C LYS A 9 2.77 8.57 8.56
N LEU A 10 3.68 9.26 9.26
CA LEU A 10 5.10 8.93 9.27
C LEU A 10 5.35 7.55 9.87
N THR A 11 4.71 7.20 10.99
CA THR A 11 4.84 5.88 11.62
C THR A 11 4.35 4.76 10.71
N ILE A 12 3.19 4.93 10.05
CA ILE A 12 2.67 3.92 9.10
C ILE A 12 3.61 3.78 7.90
N SER A 13 4.15 4.89 7.38
CA SER A 13 5.14 4.87 6.30
C SER A 13 6.41 4.12 6.70
N GLY A 14 6.90 4.39 7.91
CA GLY A 14 8.08 3.72 8.48
C GLY A 14 7.86 2.23 8.67
N LEU A 15 6.67 1.83 9.13
CA LEU A 15 6.30 0.41 9.26
C LEU A 15 6.21 -0.28 7.89
N CYS A 16 5.63 0.38 6.88
CA CYS A 16 5.60 -0.12 5.51
C CYS A 16 7.02 -0.28 4.93
N LEU A 17 7.91 0.68 5.18
CA LEU A 17 9.32 0.61 4.78
C LEU A 17 10.05 -0.54 5.49
N ALA A 18 9.88 -0.68 6.80
CA ALA A 18 10.50 -1.75 7.58
C ALA A 18 10.04 -3.13 7.09
N MET A 19 8.72 -3.30 6.89
CA MET A 19 8.16 -4.53 6.35
C MET A 19 8.70 -4.82 4.94
N TYR A 20 8.81 -3.79 4.09
CA TYR A 20 9.39 -3.92 2.75
C TYR A 20 10.82 -4.44 2.81
N ILE A 21 11.66 -3.86 3.66
CA ILE A 21 13.07 -4.27 3.82
C ILE A 21 13.16 -5.70 4.37
N VAL A 22 12.35 -6.06 5.39
CA VAL A 22 12.36 -7.42 5.96
C VAL A 22 11.99 -8.47 4.91
N ILE A 23 10.94 -8.23 4.12
CA ILE A 23 10.56 -9.16 3.03
C ILE A 23 11.69 -9.25 2.01
N MET A 24 12.25 -8.12 1.57
CA MET A 24 13.40 -8.11 0.67
C MET A 24 14.60 -8.89 1.24
N MET A 25 14.85 -8.78 2.55
CA MET A 25 15.92 -9.51 3.22
C MET A 25 15.70 -11.02 3.22
N MET A 26 14.46 -11.47 3.46
CA MET A 26 14.12 -12.89 3.43
C MET A 26 14.11 -13.45 2.00
N THR A 27 13.76 -12.62 1.00
CA THR A 27 13.59 -13.06 -0.40
C THR A 27 14.78 -12.72 -1.28
N GLN A 28 15.92 -12.29 -0.71
CA GLN A 28 17.10 -11.83 -1.44
C GLN A 28 17.61 -12.82 -2.50
N GLY A 29 17.56 -14.13 -2.20
CA GLY A 29 17.99 -15.18 -3.13
C GLY A 29 17.12 -15.28 -4.38
N PHE A 30 15.83 -14.96 -4.28
CA PHE A 30 14.89 -14.90 -5.41
C PHE A 30 14.83 -13.49 -6.02
N ALA A 31 15.24 -12.45 -5.31
CA ALA A 31 15.17 -11.06 -5.78
C ALA A 31 16.31 -10.69 -6.75
N PHE A 32 17.47 -11.35 -6.67
CA PHE A 32 18.66 -11.03 -7.48
C PHE A 32 19.21 -12.21 -8.32
N GLY A 33 18.50 -13.35 -8.37
CA GLY A 33 18.86 -14.50 -9.20
C GLY A 33 18.49 -14.34 -10.68
N GLN A 34 18.77 -15.35 -11.51
CA GLN A 34 18.30 -15.36 -12.91
C GLN A 34 16.77 -15.43 -13.02
N TYR A 35 16.13 -16.06 -12.03
CA TYR A 35 14.69 -15.98 -11.84
C TYR A 35 14.36 -14.88 -10.83
N GLN A 36 14.20 -13.63 -11.29
CA GLN A 36 13.89 -12.50 -10.42
C GLN A 36 12.42 -12.48 -10.01
N VAL A 37 12.14 -12.81 -8.76
CA VAL A 37 10.82 -12.69 -8.14
C VAL A 37 10.91 -11.69 -6.99
N ARG A 38 10.39 -10.48 -7.23
CA ARG A 38 10.34 -9.42 -6.22
C ARG A 38 9.02 -9.52 -5.45
N ILE A 39 8.97 -10.36 -4.43
CA ILE A 39 7.77 -10.56 -3.60
C ILE A 39 7.36 -9.25 -2.90
N ALA A 40 8.34 -8.40 -2.58
CA ALA A 40 8.11 -7.12 -1.92
C ALA A 40 7.28 -6.12 -2.76
N THR A 41 7.20 -6.28 -4.09
CA THR A 41 6.31 -5.43 -4.92
C THR A 41 4.84 -5.68 -4.65
N ALA A 42 4.48 -6.83 -4.05
CA ALA A 42 3.12 -7.08 -3.59
C ALA A 42 2.67 -6.03 -2.55
N LEU A 43 3.60 -5.43 -1.80
CA LEU A 43 3.31 -4.35 -0.87
C LEU A 43 3.01 -3.02 -1.56
N TYR A 44 3.34 -2.83 -2.84
CA TYR A 44 3.01 -1.58 -3.55
C TYR A 44 1.51 -1.34 -3.68
N GLY A 45 0.69 -2.40 -3.62
CA GLY A 45 -0.76 -2.26 -3.49
C GLY A 45 -1.18 -1.50 -2.23
N LEU A 46 -0.39 -1.52 -1.15
CA LEU A 46 -0.69 -0.68 0.02
C LEU A 46 -0.55 0.82 -0.30
N ALA A 47 0.25 1.21 -1.30
CA ALA A 47 0.30 2.60 -1.77
C ALA A 47 -1.04 3.05 -2.38
N ALA A 48 -1.86 2.11 -2.86
CA ALA A 48 -3.21 2.36 -3.31
C ALA A 48 -4.12 2.83 -2.17
N LEU A 49 -3.90 2.33 -0.95
CA LEU A 49 -4.65 2.70 0.26
C LEU A 49 -4.04 3.94 0.95
N PHE A 50 -2.72 4.03 0.96
CA PHE A 50 -1.96 5.10 1.60
C PHE A 50 -1.03 5.77 0.58
N PRO A 51 -1.45 6.85 -0.08
CA PRO A 51 -0.65 7.52 -1.11
C PRO A 51 0.65 8.12 -0.56
N PHE A 52 0.75 8.31 0.76
CA PHE A 52 1.98 8.76 1.42
C PHE A 52 3.07 7.67 1.46
N SER A 53 2.70 6.39 1.37
CA SER A 53 3.65 5.26 1.41
C SER A 53 4.41 5.06 0.10
N VAL A 54 4.02 5.77 -0.97
CA VAL A 54 4.74 5.77 -2.26
C VAL A 54 6.23 6.10 -2.06
N LEU A 55 6.51 7.13 -1.25
CA LEU A 55 7.89 7.54 -0.95
C LEU A 55 8.63 6.46 -0.14
N ALA A 56 7.95 5.82 0.81
CA ALA A 56 8.51 4.73 1.60
C ALA A 56 8.90 3.53 0.71
N PHE A 57 8.11 3.19 -0.30
CA PHE A 57 8.44 2.10 -1.22
C PHE A 57 9.58 2.46 -2.19
N GLY A 58 9.64 3.71 -2.67
CA GLY A 58 10.77 4.19 -3.47
C GLY A 58 12.09 4.16 -2.70
N ILE A 59 12.09 4.67 -1.46
CA ILE A 59 13.24 4.60 -0.56
C ILE A 59 13.58 3.15 -0.20
N GLY A 60 12.58 2.31 0.04
CA GLY A 60 12.76 0.88 0.28
C GLY A 60 13.49 0.19 -0.87
N ASN A 61 13.15 0.53 -2.11
CA ASN A 61 13.88 0.05 -3.29
C ASN A 61 15.32 0.51 -3.32
N LEU A 62 15.55 1.81 -3.12
CA LEU A 62 16.90 2.39 -3.08
C LEU A 62 17.76 1.65 -2.05
N VAL A 63 17.26 1.54 -0.81
CA VAL A 63 17.96 0.88 0.30
C VAL A 63 18.17 -0.61 0.02
N SER A 64 17.16 -1.32 -0.47
CA SER A 64 17.28 -2.75 -0.79
C SER A 64 18.29 -3.02 -1.90
N ASN A 65 18.32 -2.19 -2.94
CA ASN A 65 19.24 -2.35 -4.07
C ASN A 65 20.67 -1.93 -3.68
N LEU A 66 20.83 -0.93 -2.80
CA LEU A 66 22.14 -0.55 -2.22
C LEU A 66 22.70 -1.62 -1.29
N LEU A 67 21.86 -2.21 -0.42
CA LEU A 67 22.31 -3.17 0.59
C LEU A 67 22.44 -4.59 0.06
N MET A 68 21.57 -5.00 -0.86
CA MET A 68 21.41 -6.40 -1.27
C MET A 68 21.66 -6.62 -2.76
N GLY A 69 21.54 -5.57 -3.59
CA GLY A 69 21.52 -5.73 -5.04
C GLY A 69 22.88 -5.90 -5.68
N GLY A 70 23.96 -5.37 -5.10
CA GLY A 70 25.34 -5.55 -5.58
C GLY A 70 25.64 -5.05 -7.00
N LEU A 71 24.62 -4.71 -7.80
CA LEU A 71 24.65 -4.32 -9.21
C LEU A 71 24.98 -2.83 -9.44
N GLY A 72 25.31 -2.11 -8.36
CA GLY A 72 25.80 -0.73 -8.38
C GLY A 72 24.72 0.35 -8.19
N PRO A 73 25.12 1.64 -8.15
CA PRO A 73 24.23 2.77 -7.86
C PRO A 73 23.12 2.97 -8.91
N ILE A 74 23.38 2.55 -10.14
CA ILE A 74 22.44 2.66 -11.27
C ILE A 74 21.18 1.83 -11.00
N ASP A 75 21.31 0.61 -10.48
CA ASP A 75 20.16 -0.22 -10.13
C ASP A 75 19.42 0.31 -8.89
N ALA A 76 20.13 0.94 -7.96
CA ALA A 76 19.47 1.58 -6.82
C ALA A 76 18.60 2.77 -7.21
N ILE A 77 19.12 3.65 -8.08
CA ILE A 77 18.38 4.81 -8.59
C ILE A 77 17.25 4.36 -9.51
N GLY A 78 17.52 3.43 -10.43
CA GLY A 78 16.51 2.86 -11.33
C GLY A 78 15.39 2.15 -10.57
N GLY A 79 15.75 1.36 -9.55
CA GLY A 79 14.81 0.71 -8.65
C GLY A 79 13.96 1.71 -7.87
N CYS A 80 14.55 2.78 -7.35
CA CYS A 80 13.81 3.87 -6.68
C CYS A 80 12.79 4.50 -7.64
N LEU A 81 13.21 4.84 -8.87
CA LEU A 81 12.36 5.46 -9.87
C LEU A 81 11.18 4.55 -10.25
N VAL A 82 11.44 3.27 -10.50
CA VAL A 82 10.41 2.27 -10.79
C VAL A 82 9.46 2.07 -9.63
N GLY A 83 9.96 2.06 -8.40
CA GLY A 83 9.14 1.97 -7.18
C GLY A 83 8.18 3.15 -7.07
N LEU A 84 8.69 4.37 -7.30
CA LEU A 84 7.88 5.60 -7.30
C LEU A 84 6.87 5.61 -8.45
N MET A 85 7.26 5.22 -9.65
CA MET A 85 6.35 5.16 -10.81
C MET A 85 5.24 4.13 -10.60
N THR A 86 5.57 2.95 -10.08
CA THR A 86 4.62 1.87 -9.85
C THR A 86 3.65 2.24 -8.74
N ALA A 87 4.15 2.58 -7.55
CA ALA A 87 3.33 2.93 -6.41
C ALA A 87 2.54 4.24 -6.63
N GLY A 88 3.17 5.24 -7.25
CA GLY A 88 2.53 6.51 -7.60
C GLY A 88 1.44 6.34 -8.67
N GLY A 89 1.68 5.52 -9.69
CA GLY A 89 0.69 5.19 -10.72
C GLY A 89 -0.54 4.48 -10.16
N ILE A 90 -0.34 3.54 -9.23
CA ILE A 90 -1.42 2.86 -8.52
C ILE A 90 -2.23 3.86 -7.67
N ALA A 91 -1.56 4.70 -6.88
CA ALA A 91 -2.21 5.72 -6.07
C ALA A 91 -3.01 6.72 -6.92
N TYR A 92 -2.47 7.14 -8.06
CA TYR A 92 -3.14 8.04 -9.00
C TYR A 92 -4.35 7.38 -9.68
N GLY A 93 -4.19 6.14 -10.14
CA GLY A 93 -5.26 5.35 -10.77
C GLY A 93 -6.44 5.13 -9.83
N LYS A 94 -6.16 4.84 -8.55
CA LYS A 94 -7.17 4.68 -7.53
C LYS A 94 -7.89 5.99 -7.18
N LYS A 95 -7.16 7.12 -7.17
CA LYS A 95 -7.75 8.46 -7.00
C LYS A 95 -8.74 8.82 -8.13
N ARG A 96 -8.59 8.23 -9.32
CA ARG A 96 -9.52 8.39 -10.44
C ARG A 96 -10.69 7.41 -10.45
N GLY A 97 -10.81 6.53 -9.45
CA GLY A 97 -11.94 5.61 -9.34
C GLY A 97 -11.86 4.37 -10.24
N LEU A 98 -10.69 4.03 -10.80
CA LEU A 98 -10.52 2.85 -11.69
C LEU A 98 -10.58 1.49 -10.95
N GLY A 99 -10.90 1.48 -9.66
CA GLY A 99 -10.99 0.26 -8.85
C GLY A 99 -9.65 -0.42 -8.59
N ASN A 100 -9.67 -1.55 -7.87
CA ASN A 100 -8.46 -2.26 -7.46
C ASN A 100 -7.75 -3.02 -8.59
N TRP A 101 -8.39 -3.15 -9.74
CA TRP A 101 -7.86 -3.85 -10.91
C TRP A 101 -6.61 -3.18 -11.50
N ILE A 102 -6.44 -1.85 -11.30
CA ILE A 102 -5.27 -1.11 -11.80
C ILE A 102 -3.96 -1.49 -11.09
N VAL A 103 -4.05 -2.12 -9.91
CA VAL A 103 -2.89 -2.60 -9.15
C VAL A 103 -2.13 -3.65 -9.94
N ILE A 104 -2.85 -4.53 -10.65
CA ILE A 104 -2.27 -5.66 -11.37
C ILE A 104 -1.34 -5.17 -12.50
N PRO A 105 -1.80 -4.43 -13.53
CA PRO A 105 -0.96 -4.05 -14.66
C PRO A 105 0.19 -3.13 -14.27
N PHE A 106 0.03 -2.27 -13.26
CA PHE A 106 1.13 -1.43 -12.80
C PHE A 106 2.23 -2.25 -12.10
N ILE A 107 1.87 -3.18 -11.22
CA ILE A 107 2.85 -4.04 -10.53
C ILE A 107 3.49 -5.03 -11.48
N THR A 108 2.79 -5.55 -12.49
CA THR A 108 3.40 -6.45 -13.48
C THR A 108 4.26 -5.72 -14.48
N LEU A 109 3.70 -4.76 -15.22
CA LEU A 109 4.35 -4.24 -16.44
C LEU A 109 5.47 -3.26 -16.14
N VAL A 110 5.30 -2.36 -15.17
CA VAL A 110 6.30 -1.31 -14.90
C VAL A 110 7.64 -1.92 -14.47
N PRO A 111 7.71 -2.76 -13.42
CA PRO A 111 8.99 -3.37 -13.05
C PRO A 111 9.48 -4.42 -14.05
N SER A 112 8.62 -5.17 -14.74
CA SER A 112 9.07 -6.20 -15.69
C SER A 112 9.62 -5.63 -17.00
N LEU A 113 9.19 -4.43 -17.43
CA LEU A 113 9.71 -3.78 -18.63
C LEU A 113 10.85 -2.83 -18.32
N VAL A 114 10.75 -2.08 -17.21
CA VAL A 114 11.69 -1.00 -16.93
C VAL A 114 12.98 -1.54 -16.29
N VAL A 115 12.90 -2.47 -15.34
CA VAL A 115 14.10 -3.00 -14.65
C VAL A 115 15.08 -3.72 -15.59
N PRO A 116 14.63 -4.54 -16.56
CA PRO A 116 15.55 -5.21 -17.48
C PRO A 116 16.33 -4.29 -18.41
N LEU A 117 15.90 -3.04 -18.63
CA LEU A 117 16.56 -2.11 -19.55
C LEU A 117 18.01 -1.83 -19.15
N TRP A 118 18.30 -1.71 -17.85
CA TRP A 118 19.66 -1.52 -17.35
C TRP A 118 20.27 -2.80 -16.79
N LEU A 119 19.47 -3.78 -16.35
CA LEU A 119 20.01 -5.04 -15.86
C LEU A 119 20.59 -5.92 -16.97
N ALA A 120 19.96 -5.97 -18.15
CA ALA A 120 20.43 -6.78 -19.27
C ALA A 120 21.90 -6.47 -19.67
N PRO A 121 22.31 -5.20 -19.85
CA PRO A 121 23.70 -4.89 -20.14
C PRO A 121 24.66 -5.11 -18.95
N ILE A 122 24.23 -4.94 -17.71
CA ILE A 122 25.08 -5.13 -16.51
C ILE A 122 25.35 -6.62 -16.26
N LEU A 123 24.35 -7.48 -16.45
CA LEU A 123 24.42 -8.93 -16.20
C LEU A 123 24.85 -9.74 -17.43
N ASN A 124 25.03 -9.10 -18.60
CA ASN A 124 25.29 -9.79 -19.88
C ASN A 124 24.28 -10.92 -20.19
N LEU A 125 23.02 -10.72 -19.80
CA LEU A 125 21.94 -11.69 -20.00
C LEU A 125 20.95 -11.20 -21.06
N PRO A 126 20.33 -12.10 -21.84
CA PRO A 126 19.35 -11.72 -22.83
C PRO A 126 18.15 -11.03 -22.17
N TYR A 127 17.83 -9.82 -22.63
CA TYR A 127 16.74 -8.97 -22.12
C TYR A 127 15.41 -9.73 -22.02
N LEU A 128 15.07 -10.53 -23.03
CA LEU A 128 13.85 -11.33 -23.06
C LEU A 128 13.75 -12.35 -21.92
N LEU A 129 14.88 -12.92 -21.48
CA LEU A 129 14.91 -13.88 -20.36
C LEU A 129 14.62 -13.17 -19.03
N LEU A 130 15.20 -11.98 -18.82
CA LEU A 130 14.91 -11.16 -17.64
C LEU A 130 13.45 -10.68 -17.63
N VAL A 131 12.96 -10.18 -18.76
CA VAL A 131 11.57 -9.71 -18.87
C VAL A 131 10.60 -10.84 -18.55
N THR A 132 10.75 -12.02 -19.18
CA THR A 132 9.84 -13.15 -18.96
C THR A 132 9.90 -13.67 -17.53
N SER A 133 11.09 -13.79 -16.94
CA SER A 133 11.22 -14.14 -15.53
C SER A 133 10.54 -13.14 -14.61
N LEU A 134 10.79 -11.84 -14.80
CA LEU A 134 10.18 -10.80 -14.00
C LEU A 134 8.67 -10.77 -14.20
N LEU A 135 8.17 -11.01 -15.41
CA LEU A 135 6.74 -11.03 -15.70
C LEU A 135 6.02 -12.10 -14.87
N VAL A 136 6.61 -13.29 -14.74
CA VAL A 136 6.09 -14.37 -13.89
C VAL A 136 6.15 -13.99 -12.42
N GLY A 137 7.29 -13.50 -11.94
CA GLY A 137 7.48 -13.13 -10.54
C GLY A 137 6.57 -11.98 -10.10
N GLN A 138 6.48 -10.93 -10.93
CA GLN A 138 5.61 -9.79 -10.70
C GLN A 138 4.13 -10.17 -10.87
N GLY A 139 3.81 -11.15 -11.72
CA GLY A 139 2.46 -11.69 -11.85
C GLY A 139 1.93 -12.26 -10.54
N ILE A 140 2.75 -13.07 -9.86
CA ILE A 140 2.41 -13.64 -8.55
C ILE A 140 2.25 -12.50 -7.52
N SER A 141 3.22 -11.59 -7.46
CA SER A 141 3.16 -10.43 -6.55
C SER A 141 1.94 -9.55 -6.78
N ALA A 142 1.55 -9.33 -8.04
CA ALA A 142 0.40 -8.52 -8.42
C ALA A 142 -0.93 -9.13 -7.96
N VAL A 143 -1.10 -10.44 -8.11
CA VAL A 143 -2.28 -11.16 -7.62
C VAL A 143 -2.37 -11.07 -6.11
N VAL A 144 -1.27 -11.34 -5.39
CA VAL A 144 -1.21 -11.21 -3.94
C VAL A 144 -1.55 -9.78 -3.50
N SER A 145 -1.00 -8.78 -4.19
CA SER A 145 -1.29 -7.36 -3.94
C SER A 145 -2.77 -7.04 -4.09
N PHE A 146 -3.41 -7.53 -5.16
CA PHE A 146 -4.83 -7.35 -5.39
C PHE A 146 -5.69 -7.92 -4.26
N PHE A 147 -5.36 -9.13 -3.76
CA PHE A 147 -6.06 -9.73 -2.62
C PHE A 147 -5.87 -8.91 -1.33
N ILE A 148 -4.65 -8.46 -1.05
CA ILE A 148 -4.35 -7.62 0.12
C ILE A 148 -5.16 -6.32 0.07
N VAL A 149 -5.18 -5.64 -1.08
CA VAL A 149 -5.92 -4.38 -1.25
C VAL A 149 -7.42 -4.59 -1.08
N ASN A 150 -8.01 -5.61 -1.72
CA ASN A 150 -9.43 -5.92 -1.58
C ASN A 150 -9.81 -6.32 -0.14
N GLY A 151 -8.97 -7.13 0.52
CA GLY A 151 -9.19 -7.56 1.90
C GLY A 151 -9.14 -6.40 2.88
N LEU A 152 -8.14 -5.52 2.74
CA LEU A 152 -8.01 -4.32 3.57
C LEU A 152 -9.14 -3.32 3.33
N GLU A 153 -9.59 -3.13 2.08
CA GLU A 153 -10.75 -2.28 1.80
C GLU A 153 -12.04 -2.81 2.40
N ARG A 154 -12.28 -4.13 2.30
CA ARG A 154 -13.44 -4.75 2.96
C ARG A 154 -13.38 -4.57 4.46
N TYR A 155 -12.22 -4.81 5.09
CA TYR A 155 -12.06 -4.65 6.53
C TYR A 155 -12.25 -3.19 6.97
N ALA A 156 -11.68 -2.23 6.22
CA ALA A 156 -11.87 -0.81 6.46
C ALA A 156 -13.32 -0.38 6.30
N GLY A 157 -14.02 -0.88 5.26
CA GLY A 157 -15.44 -0.65 5.03
C GLY A 157 -16.31 -1.18 6.16
N THR A 158 -16.05 -2.41 6.62
CA THR A 158 -16.74 -3.01 7.77
C THR A 158 -16.52 -2.20 9.04
N MET A 159 -15.27 -1.80 9.33
CA MET A 159 -14.94 -1.00 10.51
C MET A 159 -15.59 0.40 10.46
N LEU A 160 -15.62 1.03 9.29
CA LEU A 160 -16.31 2.31 9.10
C LEU A 160 -17.83 2.19 9.28
N GLY A 161 -18.43 1.09 8.80
CA GLY A 161 -19.85 0.80 9.00
C GLY A 161 -20.21 0.60 10.47
N VAL A 162 -19.39 -0.15 11.22
CA VAL A 162 -19.56 -0.34 12.67
C VAL A 162 -19.43 0.98 13.43
N VAL A 163 -18.47 1.84 13.05
CA VAL A 163 -18.28 3.15 13.69
C VAL A 163 -19.44 4.10 13.40
N GLN A 164 -19.98 4.12 12.17
CA GLN A 164 -21.15 4.93 11.84
C GLN A 164 -22.40 4.46 12.58
N SER A 165 -22.66 3.15 12.58
CA SER A 165 -23.78 2.55 13.31
C SER A 165 -23.72 2.91 14.80
N LYS A 166 -22.55 2.75 15.44
CA LYS A 166 -22.36 3.13 16.85
C LYS A 166 -22.58 4.62 17.11
N LYS A 167 -22.18 5.50 16.17
CA LYS A 167 -22.34 6.94 16.31
C LYS A 167 -23.81 7.37 16.19
N GLU A 168 -24.59 6.71 15.33
CA GLU A 168 -26.04 6.90 15.28
C GLU A 168 -26.72 6.42 16.56
N THR A 169 -26.35 5.25 17.08
CA THR A 169 -26.96 4.71 18.31
C THR A 169 -26.73 5.62 19.52
N VAL A 170 -25.52 6.16 19.67
CA VAL A 170 -25.17 7.09 20.76
C VAL A 170 -25.96 8.39 20.63
N LYS A 171 -26.07 8.94 19.42
CA LYS A 171 -26.83 10.17 19.18
C LYS A 171 -28.33 10.00 19.49
N THR A 172 -28.91 8.83 19.17
CA THR A 172 -30.30 8.52 19.52
C THR A 172 -30.49 8.35 21.04
N ALA A 173 -29.52 7.76 21.74
CA ALA A 173 -29.56 7.63 23.19
C ALA A 173 -29.43 8.97 23.92
N GLU A 174 -28.55 9.87 23.45
CA GLU A 174 -28.40 11.22 24.00
C GLU A 174 -29.66 12.06 23.80
N ALA A 175 -30.33 11.94 22.65
CA ALA A 175 -31.59 12.64 22.39
C ALA A 175 -32.72 12.16 23.32
N ALA A 176 -32.84 10.84 23.56
CA ALA A 176 -33.85 10.28 24.45
C ALA A 176 -33.63 10.67 25.92
N ALA A 177 -32.37 10.72 26.38
CA ALA A 177 -32.05 11.12 27.75
C ALA A 177 -32.34 12.61 28.01
N GLY A 178 -32.08 13.49 27.03
CA GLY A 178 -32.40 14.91 27.14
C GLY A 178 -33.91 15.19 27.17
N ASP A 179 -34.70 14.42 26.42
CA ASP A 179 -36.17 14.52 26.48
C ASP A 179 -36.71 14.03 27.82
N GLU A 180 -36.13 12.98 28.42
CA GLU A 180 -36.56 12.43 29.71
C GLU A 180 -36.23 13.36 30.89
N GLU A 181 -35.05 13.99 30.89
CA GLU A 181 -34.69 15.05 31.86
C GLU A 181 -35.62 16.27 31.74
N ALA A 182 -35.93 16.73 30.52
CA ALA A 182 -36.83 17.87 30.31
C ALA A 182 -38.26 17.60 30.80
N ILE A 183 -38.76 16.37 30.65
CA ILE A 183 -40.10 15.98 31.13
C ILE A 183 -40.13 15.92 32.66
N LEU A 184 -39.07 15.45 33.31
CA LEU A 184 -38.96 15.42 34.77
C LEU A 184 -38.94 16.83 35.37
N ASP A 185 -38.16 17.75 34.80
CA ASP A 185 -38.07 19.16 35.24
C ASP A 185 -39.43 19.88 35.13
N VAL A 186 -40.19 19.66 34.05
CA VAL A 186 -41.53 20.26 33.86
C VAL A 186 -42.52 19.69 34.87
N ASN A 187 -42.46 18.39 35.16
CA ASN A 187 -43.38 17.74 36.09
C ASN A 187 -43.09 18.17 37.54
N GLU A 188 -41.82 18.37 37.90
CA GLU A 188 -41.41 18.87 39.21
C GLU A 188 -41.80 20.36 39.40
N ALA A 189 -41.62 21.19 38.37
CA ALA A 189 -42.06 22.60 38.39
C ALA A 189 -43.59 22.76 38.49
N SER A 190 -44.37 21.80 38.01
CA SER A 190 -45.84 21.81 38.11
C SER A 190 -46.40 21.41 39.48
N ARG A 191 -45.56 20.88 40.38
CA ARG A 191 -45.94 20.43 41.73
C ARG A 191 -45.69 21.47 42.83
N LEU A 192 -45.14 22.64 42.48
CA LEU A 192 -44.97 23.82 43.35
C LEU A 192 -46.12 24.81 43.14
#